data_AF-A0A1H6VMQ7-F1
#
_entry.id   AF-A0A1H6VMQ7-F1
#
_cell.length_a   1.000
_cell.length_b   1.000
_cell.length_c   1.000
_cell.angle_alpha   90.00
_cell.angle_beta   90.00
_cell.angle_gamma   90.00
#
_symmetry.space_group_name_H-M   'P 1'
#
loop_
_entity.id
_entity.type
_entity.pdbx_description
1 polymer ?
#
loop_
_entity_poly.entity_id
_entity_poly.type
_entity_poly.pdbx_seq_one_letter_code
_entity_poly.pdbx_strand_id
1 'polypeptide(L)'
;MKPPTAAPNATPLEALGMVALCFGWFIAGSLWSVSAGFRNGTISDASLIGLVGFELFVGPIALLILRSRGHAMRDLLPSSSWRGCGVGALLYIACILASAVALSPFAADAAQPINRMMEAARPSLAVVVAMSVVNGLYEEVFLLGYLQKGFRHCGASFALGLSLLVRVLYHLYQGPHGALSVAVIGLVFGAFYLRTGWLWPVVFAHMLADTIPFL
;
A
#
# COMPACT_ATOMS: atom_id res chain seq x y z
N MET A 1 -7.55 24.23 28.40
CA MET A 1 -6.94 23.16 27.59
C MET A 1 -6.34 23.81 26.33
N LYS A 2 -5.06 23.59 26.04
CA LYS A 2 -4.43 24.10 24.82
C LYS A 2 -5.06 23.37 23.63
N PRO A 3 -5.53 24.05 22.56
CA PRO A 3 -6.02 23.36 21.38
C PRO A 3 -4.94 22.42 20.84
N PRO A 4 -5.29 21.24 20.33
CA PRO A 4 -4.31 20.35 19.72
C PRO A 4 -3.59 21.11 18.61
N THR A 5 -2.26 21.19 18.73
CA THR A 5 -1.40 21.74 17.69
C THR A 5 -1.63 20.93 16.42
N ALA A 6 -1.94 21.60 15.30
CA ALA A 6 -2.10 20.95 14.02
C ALA A 6 -0.86 20.07 13.72
N ALA A 7 -1.09 18.84 13.24
CA ALA A 7 -0.01 17.95 12.87
C ALA A 7 0.92 18.66 11.86
N PRO A 8 2.25 18.52 12.00
CA PRO A 8 3.18 19.17 11.08
C PRO A 8 2.99 18.63 9.66
N ASN A 9 3.00 19.54 8.67
CA ASN A 9 3.05 19.16 7.27
C ASN A 9 4.35 18.40 6.98
N ALA A 10 4.30 17.38 6.12
CA ALA A 10 5.51 16.71 5.67
C ALA A 10 6.33 17.65 4.78
N THR A 11 7.65 17.70 5.01
CA THR A 11 8.57 18.41 4.10
C THR A 11 9.03 17.46 2.98
N PRO A 12 9.39 17.97 1.78
CA PRO A 12 9.89 17.12 0.70
C PRO A 12 11.10 16.25 1.10
N LEU A 13 12.02 16.78 1.90
CA LEU A 13 13.20 16.03 2.34
C LEU A 13 12.85 14.91 3.33
N GLU A 14 11.94 15.18 4.28
CA GLU A 14 11.45 14.15 5.20
C GLU A 14 10.70 13.06 4.45
N ALA A 15 9.83 13.44 3.51
CA ALA A 15 9.07 12.53 2.68
C ALA A 15 9.98 11.64 1.82
N LEU A 16 11.00 12.22 1.19
CA LEU A 16 11.99 11.45 0.43
C LEU A 16 12.73 10.46 1.32
N GLY A 17 13.13 10.87 2.53
CA GLY A 17 13.77 9.99 3.51
C GLY A 17 12.86 8.84 3.97
N MET A 18 11.59 9.12 4.22
CA MET A 18 10.60 8.10 4.60
C MET A 18 10.28 7.15 3.45
N VAL A 19 10.15 7.65 2.22
CA VAL A 19 9.95 6.79 1.03
C VAL A 19 11.17 5.91 0.79
N ALA A 20 12.39 6.47 0.90
CA ALA A 20 13.62 5.70 0.76
C ALA A 20 13.75 4.61 1.84
N LEU A 21 13.45 4.94 3.11
CA LEU A 21 13.50 4.00 4.23
C LEU A 21 12.45 2.90 4.09
N CYS A 22 11.19 3.28 3.88
CA CYS A 22 10.07 2.35 3.95
C CYS A 22 9.83 1.57 2.65
N PHE A 23 10.13 2.18 1.50
CA PHE A 23 9.79 1.65 0.18
C PHE A 23 10.96 1.57 -0.80
N GLY A 24 12.11 2.19 -0.50
CA GLY A 24 13.23 2.31 -1.44
C GLY A 24 13.76 0.97 -1.93
N TRP A 25 13.88 -0.03 -1.05
CA TRP A 25 14.29 -1.38 -1.42
C TRP A 25 13.29 -2.03 -2.40
N PHE A 26 11.98 -1.90 -2.14
CA PHE A 26 10.94 -2.47 -2.99
C PHE A 26 10.83 -1.74 -4.34
N ILE A 27 11.00 -0.40 -4.36
CA ILE A 27 11.09 0.37 -5.60
C ILE A 27 12.28 -0.10 -6.44
N ALA A 28 13.46 -0.23 -5.84
CA ALA A 28 14.66 -0.67 -6.56
C ALA A 28 14.51 -2.11 -7.10
N GLY A 29 13.99 -3.03 -6.27
CA GLY A 29 13.72 -4.41 -6.70
C GLY A 29 12.66 -4.48 -7.81
N SER A 30 11.64 -3.62 -7.74
CA SER A 30 10.60 -3.52 -8.75
C SER A 30 11.14 -3.05 -10.10
N LEU A 31 11.94 -1.98 -10.10
CA LEU A 31 12.61 -1.48 -11.30
C LEU A 31 13.62 -2.48 -11.88
N TRP A 32 14.37 -3.16 -11.01
CA TRP A 32 15.27 -4.22 -11.44
C TRP A 32 14.52 -5.36 -12.13
N SER A 33 13.40 -5.81 -11.57
CA SER A 33 12.56 -6.85 -12.17
C SER A 33 12.10 -6.47 -13.57
N VAL A 34 11.61 -5.23 -13.75
CA VAL A 34 11.25 -4.69 -15.07
C VAL A 34 12.43 -4.76 -16.03
N SER A 35 13.61 -4.29 -15.61
CA SER A 35 14.83 -4.33 -16.44
C SER A 35 15.30 -5.74 -16.78
N ALA A 36 14.98 -6.72 -15.93
CA ALA A 36 15.33 -8.13 -16.09
C ALA A 36 14.26 -8.93 -16.86
N GLY A 37 13.23 -8.28 -17.42
CA GLY A 37 12.15 -8.95 -18.15
C GLY A 37 11.13 -9.64 -17.24
N PHE A 38 10.83 -9.04 -16.10
CA PHE A 38 9.91 -9.53 -15.06
C PHE A 38 10.33 -10.86 -14.43
N ARG A 39 11.62 -11.01 -14.16
CA ARG A 39 12.17 -12.15 -13.41
C ARG A 39 11.95 -11.91 -11.91
N ASN A 40 10.89 -12.50 -11.39
CA ASN A 40 10.52 -12.39 -9.97
C ASN A 40 10.83 -13.68 -9.21
N GLY A 41 11.11 -13.54 -7.91
CA GLY A 41 11.14 -14.68 -7.00
C GLY A 41 9.74 -15.28 -6.82
N THR A 42 9.70 -16.50 -6.30
CA THR A 42 8.43 -17.18 -5.98
C THR A 42 7.83 -16.63 -4.68
N ILE A 43 6.51 -16.52 -4.65
CA ILE A 43 5.79 -16.22 -3.40
C ILE A 43 5.73 -17.49 -2.58
N SER A 44 6.42 -17.48 -1.44
CA SER A 44 6.60 -18.60 -0.52
C SER A 44 6.48 -18.13 0.92
N ASP A 45 6.35 -19.05 1.87
CA ASP A 45 6.36 -18.71 3.29
C ASP A 45 7.62 -17.93 3.69
N ALA A 46 8.79 -18.36 3.20
CA ALA A 46 10.04 -17.69 3.48
C ALA A 46 10.07 -16.24 2.98
N SER A 47 9.58 -15.97 1.76
CA SER A 47 9.54 -14.61 1.23
C SER A 47 8.55 -13.73 1.97
N LEU A 48 7.37 -14.25 2.33
CA LEU A 48 6.34 -13.49 3.05
C LEU A 48 6.74 -13.23 4.50
N ILE A 49 7.34 -14.19 5.19
CA ILE A 49 7.90 -14.00 6.54
C ILE A 49 9.04 -12.97 6.50
N GLY A 50 9.88 -13.02 5.46
CA GLY A 50 10.93 -12.02 5.24
C GLY A 50 10.37 -10.60 5.10
N LEU A 51 9.29 -10.43 4.33
CA LEU A 51 8.58 -9.15 4.19
C LEU A 51 8.03 -8.67 5.54
N VAL A 52 7.31 -9.54 6.27
CA VAL A 52 6.79 -9.21 7.61
C VAL A 52 7.92 -8.81 8.56
N GLY A 53 9.03 -9.55 8.56
CA GLY A 53 10.19 -9.23 9.37
C GLY A 53 10.79 -7.86 9.04
N PHE A 54 10.89 -7.52 7.75
CA PHE A 54 11.33 -6.19 7.30
C PHE A 54 10.38 -5.09 7.82
N GLU A 55 9.08 -5.26 7.64
CA GLU A 55 8.08 -4.24 8.00
C GLU A 55 7.97 -4.04 9.51
N LEU A 56 8.02 -5.11 10.29
CA LEU A 56 8.04 -5.05 11.76
C LEU A 56 9.34 -4.48 12.31
N PHE A 57 10.42 -4.50 11.53
CA PHE A 57 11.68 -3.85 11.90
C PHE A 57 11.70 -2.37 11.51
N VAL A 58 11.44 -2.07 10.23
CA VAL A 58 11.52 -0.71 9.66
C VAL A 58 10.36 0.16 10.10
N GLY A 59 9.15 -0.39 10.22
CA GLY A 59 7.94 0.34 10.57
C GLY A 59 8.05 1.08 11.90
N PRO A 60 8.42 0.41 13.01
CA PRO A 60 8.66 1.08 14.29
C PRO A 60 9.76 2.14 14.22
N ILE A 61 10.85 1.90 13.48
CA ILE A 61 11.92 2.89 13.30
C ILE A 61 11.37 4.14 12.60
N ALA A 62 10.63 3.98 11.51
CA ALA A 62 10.02 5.08 10.78
C ALA A 62 9.02 5.85 11.66
N LEU A 63 8.17 5.16 12.42
CA LEU A 63 7.24 5.79 13.37
C LEU A 63 7.96 6.56 14.47
N LEU A 64 9.08 6.06 15.00
CA LEU A 64 9.91 6.75 15.98
C LEU A 64 10.56 8.02 15.40
N ILE A 65 11.03 7.96 14.15
CA ILE A 65 11.54 9.14 13.43
C ILE A 65 10.43 10.17 13.28
N LEU A 66 9.25 9.78 12.78
CA LEU A 66 8.10 10.68 12.62
C LEU A 66 7.67 11.29 13.96
N ARG A 67 7.65 10.49 15.03
CA ARG A 67 7.38 10.97 16.39
C ARG A 67 8.39 12.01 16.84
N SER A 68 9.69 11.78 16.60
CA SER A 68 10.75 12.76 16.95
C SER A 68 10.64 14.06 16.16
N ARG A 69 9.97 14.04 15.00
CA ARG A 69 9.69 15.20 14.15
C ARG A 69 8.35 15.89 14.47
N GLY A 70 7.65 15.43 15.52
CA GLY A 70 6.43 16.06 16.01
C GLY A 70 5.13 15.52 15.42
N HIS A 71 5.17 14.45 14.61
CA HIS A 71 3.95 13.78 14.15
C HIS A 71 3.30 13.00 15.29
N ALA A 72 2.00 13.22 15.50
CA ALA A 72 1.26 12.52 16.54
C ALA A 72 0.90 11.09 16.08
N MET A 73 1.25 10.06 16.87
CA MET A 73 0.99 8.66 16.48
C MET A 73 -0.49 8.35 16.27
N ARG A 74 -1.38 9.01 17.04
CA ARG A 74 -2.84 8.89 16.88
C ARG A 74 -3.34 9.34 15.50
N ASP A 75 -2.57 10.19 14.83
CA ASP A 75 -2.93 10.80 13.55
C ASP A 75 -2.43 9.95 12.36
N LEU A 76 -1.48 9.05 12.62
CA LEU A 76 -0.88 8.14 11.63
C LEU A 76 -1.53 6.75 11.69
N LEU A 77 -1.79 6.25 12.89
CA LEU A 77 -2.25 4.88 13.10
C LEU A 77 -3.78 4.79 13.01
N PRO A 78 -4.32 3.75 12.35
CA PRO A 78 -5.75 3.53 12.26
C PRO A 78 -6.34 3.09 13.60
N SER A 79 -7.62 3.41 13.82
CA SER A 79 -8.42 2.83 14.90
C SER A 79 -9.36 1.75 14.35
N SER A 80 -9.14 0.51 14.79
CA SER A 80 -9.93 -0.64 14.32
C SER A 80 -11.38 -0.56 14.77
N SER A 81 -12.31 -0.90 13.88
CA SER A 81 -13.73 -0.99 14.21
C SER A 81 -14.48 -1.93 13.28
N TRP A 82 -15.52 -2.60 13.80
CA TRP A 82 -16.37 -3.50 13.01
C TRP A 82 -17.09 -2.78 11.86
N ARG A 83 -17.57 -1.55 12.10
CA ARG A 83 -18.15 -0.70 11.05
C ARG A 83 -17.13 -0.43 9.95
N GLY A 84 -15.89 -0.14 10.31
CA GLY A 84 -14.84 0.08 9.32
C GLY A 84 -14.43 -1.18 8.57
N CYS A 85 -14.52 -2.38 9.18
CA CYS A 85 -14.36 -3.64 8.45
C CYS A 85 -15.46 -3.81 7.38
N GLY A 86 -16.72 -3.51 7.72
CA GLY A 86 -17.83 -3.54 6.76
C GLY A 86 -17.63 -2.55 5.60
N VAL A 87 -17.21 -1.32 5.90
CA VAL A 87 -16.87 -0.33 4.86
C VAL A 87 -15.65 -0.78 4.03
N GLY A 88 -14.66 -1.39 4.67
CA GLY A 88 -13.48 -1.93 3.98
C GLY A 88 -13.83 -3.06 3.02
N ALA A 89 -14.74 -3.96 3.38
CA ALA A 89 -15.23 -5.00 2.48
C ALA A 89 -15.93 -4.41 1.24
N LEU A 90 -16.75 -3.36 1.42
CA LEU A 90 -17.36 -2.63 0.30
C LEU A 90 -16.30 -1.93 -0.57
N LEU A 91 -15.27 -1.36 0.05
CA LEU A 91 -14.17 -0.70 -0.66
C LEU A 91 -13.34 -1.70 -1.47
N TYR A 92 -13.12 -2.91 -0.94
CA TYR A 92 -12.48 -4.01 -1.67
C TYR A 92 -13.32 -4.44 -2.88
N ILE A 93 -14.63 -4.61 -2.73
CA ILE A 93 -15.53 -4.91 -3.87
C ILE A 93 -15.46 -3.80 -4.92
N ALA A 94 -15.48 -2.53 -4.49
CA ALA A 94 -15.33 -1.39 -5.40
C ALA A 94 -14.00 -1.44 -6.17
N CYS A 95 -12.91 -1.87 -5.52
CA CYS A 95 -11.61 -2.05 -6.16
C CYS A 95 -11.61 -3.15 -7.21
N ILE A 96 -12.26 -4.29 -6.94
CA ILE A 96 -12.41 -5.38 -7.92
C ILE A 96 -13.18 -4.86 -9.14
N LEU A 97 -14.33 -4.23 -8.92
CA LEU A 97 -15.18 -3.72 -10.01
C LEU A 97 -14.46 -2.66 -10.83
N ALA A 98 -13.79 -1.70 -10.18
CA ALA A 98 -13.02 -0.67 -10.85
C ALA A 98 -11.86 -1.26 -11.66
N SER A 99 -11.15 -2.24 -11.10
CA SER A 99 -10.04 -2.92 -11.80
C SER A 99 -10.54 -3.71 -13.00
N ALA A 100 -11.66 -4.42 -12.87
CA ALA A 100 -12.27 -5.18 -13.96
C ALA A 100 -12.67 -4.25 -15.13
N VAL A 101 -13.28 -3.10 -14.84
CA VAL A 101 -13.61 -2.09 -15.86
C VAL A 101 -12.34 -1.54 -16.51
N ALA A 102 -11.34 -1.14 -15.71
CA ALA A 102 -10.09 -0.56 -16.21
C ALA A 102 -9.27 -1.52 -17.07
N LEU A 103 -9.29 -2.82 -16.75
CA LEU A 103 -8.57 -3.87 -17.47
C LEU A 103 -9.36 -4.45 -18.64
N SER A 104 -10.68 -4.25 -18.72
CA SER A 104 -11.52 -4.80 -19.79
C SER A 104 -11.04 -4.52 -21.23
N PRO A 105 -10.43 -3.36 -21.58
CA PRO A 105 -9.91 -3.14 -22.92
C PRO A 105 -8.70 -4.01 -23.28
N PHE A 106 -8.04 -4.59 -22.27
CA PHE A 106 -6.81 -5.37 -22.39
C PHE A 106 -7.05 -6.88 -22.13
N ALA A 107 -8.31 -7.31 -22.06
CA ALA A 107 -8.68 -8.67 -21.66
C ALA A 107 -8.14 -9.77 -22.60
N ALA A 108 -7.81 -9.43 -23.85
CA ALA A 108 -7.26 -10.36 -24.84
C ALA A 108 -5.73 -10.52 -24.79
N ASP A 109 -5.03 -9.77 -23.92
CA ASP A 109 -3.57 -9.82 -23.83
C ASP A 109 -3.06 -11.15 -23.25
N ALA A 110 -1.83 -11.51 -23.66
CA ALA A 110 -1.12 -12.71 -23.20
C ALA A 110 -0.88 -12.72 -21.67
N ALA A 111 -0.47 -13.90 -21.17
CA ALA A 111 -0.19 -14.15 -19.75
C ALA A 111 0.76 -13.09 -19.14
N GLN A 112 0.26 -12.40 -18.12
CA GLN A 112 0.96 -11.31 -17.45
C GLN A 112 1.96 -11.84 -16.41
N PRO A 113 3.00 -11.08 -16.05
CA PRO A 113 3.94 -11.48 -15.00
C PRO A 113 3.26 -11.86 -13.68
N ILE A 114 2.26 -11.09 -13.25
CA ILE A 114 1.48 -11.39 -12.04
C ILE A 114 0.81 -12.77 -12.09
N ASN A 115 0.29 -13.19 -13.25
CA ASN A 115 -0.36 -14.50 -13.42
C ASN A 115 0.65 -15.62 -13.15
N ARG A 116 1.86 -15.51 -13.73
CA ARG A 116 2.95 -16.48 -13.51
C ARG A 116 3.40 -16.54 -12.05
N MET A 117 3.42 -15.38 -11.37
CA MET A 117 3.76 -15.32 -9.95
C MET A 117 2.73 -16.04 -9.09
N MET A 118 1.43 -15.82 -9.36
CA MET A 118 0.34 -16.51 -8.65
C MET A 118 0.32 -18.02 -8.92
N GLU A 119 0.52 -18.42 -10.18
CA GLU A 119 0.60 -19.84 -10.56
C GLU A 119 1.71 -20.59 -9.82
N ALA A 120 2.86 -19.93 -9.61
CA ALA A 120 4.01 -20.47 -8.88
C ALA A 120 3.93 -20.27 -7.36
N ALA A 121 2.96 -19.51 -6.85
CA ALA A 121 2.86 -19.18 -5.43
C ALA A 121 2.48 -20.40 -4.60
N ARG A 122 3.24 -20.67 -3.54
CA ARG A 122 2.97 -21.79 -2.61
C ARG A 122 3.11 -21.37 -1.14
N PRO A 123 2.54 -20.24 -0.67
CA PRO A 123 2.50 -19.93 0.75
C PRO A 123 1.39 -20.71 1.48
N SER A 124 1.57 -20.91 2.78
CA SER A 124 0.50 -21.36 3.67
C SER A 124 -0.47 -20.22 3.96
N LEU A 125 -1.76 -20.54 4.05
CA LEU A 125 -2.79 -19.53 4.31
C LEU A 125 -2.55 -18.75 5.61
N ALA A 126 -2.01 -19.41 6.65
CA ALA A 126 -1.68 -18.77 7.91
C ALA A 126 -0.62 -17.66 7.73
N VAL A 127 0.41 -17.91 6.91
CA VAL A 127 1.44 -16.92 6.61
C VAL A 127 0.89 -15.80 5.73
N VAL A 128 0.04 -16.10 4.76
CA VAL A 128 -0.66 -15.09 3.95
C VAL A 128 -1.44 -14.15 4.85
N VAL A 129 -2.32 -14.66 5.73
CA VAL A 129 -3.13 -13.82 6.62
C VAL A 129 -2.26 -12.96 7.54
N ALA A 130 -1.21 -13.53 8.13
CA ALA A 130 -0.29 -12.79 8.98
C ALA A 130 0.42 -11.67 8.20
N MET A 131 0.87 -11.95 6.98
CA MET A 131 1.49 -10.97 6.10
C MET A 131 0.51 -9.87 5.71
N SER A 132 -0.70 -10.20 5.25
CA SER A 132 -1.73 -9.24 4.87
C SER A 132 -2.07 -8.24 5.98
N VAL A 133 -2.10 -8.70 7.24
CA VAL A 133 -2.34 -7.83 8.41
C VAL A 133 -1.21 -6.80 8.57
N VAL A 134 0.04 -7.26 8.49
CA VAL A 134 1.21 -6.40 8.71
C VAL A 134 1.43 -5.47 7.52
N ASN A 135 1.43 -6.00 6.29
CA ASN A 135 1.66 -5.25 5.07
C ASN A 135 0.55 -4.22 4.82
N GLY A 136 -0.72 -4.64 4.88
CA GLY A 136 -1.86 -3.72 4.72
C GLY A 136 -1.88 -2.59 5.76
N LEU A 137 -1.42 -2.84 6.98
CA LEU A 137 -1.24 -1.77 7.98
C LEU A 137 -0.04 -0.88 7.62
N TYR A 138 1.12 -1.49 7.34
CA TYR A 138 2.37 -0.82 7.05
C TYR A 138 2.23 0.14 5.85
N GLU A 139 1.77 -0.36 4.71
CA GLU A 139 1.67 0.42 3.49
C GLU A 139 0.71 1.60 3.64
N GLU A 140 -0.48 1.38 4.20
CA GLU A 140 -1.49 2.44 4.29
C GLU A 140 -1.13 3.49 5.35
N VAL A 141 -0.45 3.11 6.44
CA VAL A 141 0.07 4.07 7.42
C VAL A 141 1.09 5.00 6.77
N PHE A 142 2.04 4.48 6.01
CA PHE A 142 3.08 5.33 5.42
C PHE A 142 2.64 6.06 4.14
N LEU A 143 1.83 5.43 3.29
CA LEU A 143 1.34 6.05 2.07
C LEU A 143 0.20 7.03 2.32
N LEU A 144 -0.83 6.63 3.06
CA LEU A 144 -2.01 7.47 3.25
C LEU A 144 -1.93 8.25 4.55
N GLY A 145 -1.65 7.55 5.66
CA GLY A 145 -1.57 8.14 7.01
C GLY A 145 -0.49 9.20 7.15
N TYR A 146 0.66 9.00 6.49
CA TYR A 146 1.78 9.94 6.48
C TYR A 146 1.88 10.73 5.17
N LEU A 147 2.21 10.08 4.05
CA LEU A 147 2.62 10.78 2.82
C LEU A 147 1.46 11.60 2.21
N GLN A 148 0.34 10.96 1.89
CA GLN A 148 -0.81 11.65 1.32
C GLN A 148 -1.37 12.70 2.28
N LYS A 149 -1.53 12.37 3.57
CA LYS A 149 -1.99 13.31 4.59
C LYS A 149 -1.07 14.53 4.71
N GLY A 150 0.24 14.29 4.76
CA GLY A 150 1.26 15.31 4.96
C GLY A 150 1.34 16.33 3.82
N PHE A 151 0.97 15.94 2.60
CA PHE A 151 0.97 16.83 1.42
C PHE A 151 -0.40 17.39 1.03
N ARG A 152 -1.45 17.21 1.86
CA ARG A 152 -2.78 17.80 1.57
C ARG A 152 -2.73 19.33 1.41
N HIS A 153 -1.79 20.00 2.07
CA HIS A 153 -1.57 21.44 1.95
C HIS A 153 -1.11 21.89 0.55
N CYS A 154 -0.55 20.98 -0.27
CA CYS A 154 -0.20 21.21 -1.68
C CYS A 154 -1.38 20.94 -2.65
N GLY A 155 -2.55 20.57 -2.12
CA GLY A 155 -3.74 20.25 -2.91
C GLY A 155 -4.00 18.74 -3.02
N ALA A 156 -5.28 18.38 -3.17
CA ALA A 156 -5.76 17.01 -3.16
C ALA A 156 -5.12 16.15 -4.28
N SER A 157 -5.02 16.69 -5.49
CA SER A 157 -4.44 15.97 -6.64
C SER A 157 -2.96 15.68 -6.45
N PHE A 158 -2.20 16.63 -5.90
CA PHE A 158 -0.77 16.42 -5.62
C PHE A 158 -0.56 15.35 -4.55
N ALA A 159 -1.30 15.46 -3.44
CA ALA A 159 -1.21 14.50 -2.35
C ALA A 159 -1.51 13.06 -2.80
N LEU A 160 -2.62 12.87 -3.53
CA LEU A 160 -3.02 11.56 -4.05
C LEU A 160 -2.09 11.08 -5.17
N GLY A 161 -1.64 11.97 -6.06
CA GLY A 161 -0.69 11.61 -7.10
C GLY A 161 0.64 11.13 -6.53
N LEU A 162 1.12 11.74 -5.45
CA LEU A 162 2.38 11.37 -4.79
C LEU A 162 2.31 9.98 -4.14
N SER A 163 1.27 9.70 -3.33
CA SER A 163 1.10 8.37 -2.71
C SER A 163 0.87 7.28 -3.77
N LEU A 164 0.08 7.58 -4.80
CA LEU A 164 -0.17 6.68 -5.93
C LEU A 164 1.11 6.36 -6.70
N LEU A 165 1.93 7.38 -6.99
CA LEU A 165 3.20 7.20 -7.70
C LEU A 165 4.12 6.25 -6.94
N VAL A 166 4.31 6.48 -5.63
CA VAL A 166 5.14 5.60 -4.80
C VAL A 166 4.61 4.17 -4.84
N ARG A 167 3.29 3.98 -4.66
CA ARG A 167 2.64 2.67 -4.75
C ARG A 167 2.93 1.93 -6.04
N VAL A 168 2.71 2.61 -7.16
CA VAL A 168 2.91 2.01 -8.48
C VAL A 168 4.39 1.67 -8.70
N LEU A 169 5.31 2.53 -8.29
CA LEU A 169 6.75 2.31 -8.46
C LEU A 169 7.23 1.00 -7.81
N TYR A 170 6.81 0.71 -6.57
CA TYR A 170 7.18 -0.55 -5.93
C TYR A 170 6.34 -1.76 -6.37
N HIS A 171 5.40 -1.59 -7.31
CA HIS A 171 4.56 -2.64 -7.89
C HIS A 171 4.75 -2.91 -9.39
N LEU A 172 5.59 -2.14 -10.09
CA LEU A 172 5.86 -2.35 -11.52
C LEU A 172 6.30 -3.78 -11.87
N TYR A 173 6.94 -4.50 -10.94
CA TYR A 173 7.36 -5.89 -11.12
C TYR A 173 6.22 -6.87 -11.48
N GLN A 174 4.97 -6.50 -11.21
CA GLN A 174 3.79 -7.31 -11.52
C GLN A 174 3.42 -7.29 -13.02
N GLY A 175 4.07 -6.42 -13.79
CA GLY A 175 3.77 -6.19 -15.20
C GLY A 175 2.69 -5.14 -15.44
N PRO A 176 2.39 -4.81 -16.71
CA PRO A 176 1.50 -3.70 -17.04
C PRO A 176 0.10 -3.82 -16.44
N HIS A 177 -0.51 -5.00 -16.50
CA HIS A 177 -1.85 -5.22 -15.95
C HIS A 177 -1.87 -5.15 -14.41
N GLY A 178 -0.86 -5.75 -13.76
CA GLY A 178 -0.70 -5.68 -12.30
C GLY A 178 -0.50 -4.23 -11.83
N ALA A 179 0.41 -3.51 -12.48
CA ALA A 179 0.65 -2.09 -12.20
C ALA A 179 -0.59 -1.22 -12.41
N LEU A 180 -1.38 -1.47 -13.47
CA LEU A 180 -2.64 -0.77 -13.71
C LEU A 180 -3.70 -1.10 -12.64
N SER A 181 -3.84 -2.37 -12.26
CA SER A 181 -4.75 -2.76 -11.18
C SER A 181 -4.36 -2.10 -9.85
N VAL A 182 -3.07 -2.12 -9.51
CA VAL A 182 -2.54 -1.45 -8.32
C VAL A 182 -2.77 0.07 -8.38
N ALA A 183 -2.62 0.68 -9.55
CA ALA A 183 -2.92 2.10 -9.71
C ALA A 183 -4.41 2.41 -9.45
N VAL A 184 -5.31 1.57 -9.97
CA VAL A 184 -6.75 1.72 -9.75
C VAL A 184 -7.11 1.53 -8.27
N ILE A 185 -6.56 0.51 -7.61
CA ILE A 185 -6.74 0.28 -6.16
C ILE A 185 -6.25 1.50 -5.37
N GLY A 186 -5.03 1.97 -5.66
CA GLY A 186 -4.44 3.14 -5.02
C GLY A 186 -5.28 4.41 -5.21
N LEU A 187 -5.88 4.60 -6.39
CA LEU A 187 -6.80 5.70 -6.65
C LEU A 187 -8.07 5.59 -5.80
N VAL A 188 -8.70 4.41 -5.73
CA VAL A 188 -9.92 4.19 -4.94
C VAL A 188 -9.64 4.42 -3.45
N PHE A 189 -8.57 3.83 -2.92
CA PHE A 189 -8.13 3.98 -1.53
C PHE A 189 -7.77 5.42 -1.20
N GLY A 190 -6.93 6.03 -2.03
CA GLY A 190 -6.49 7.42 -1.87
C GLY A 190 -7.66 8.40 -1.93
N ALA A 191 -8.59 8.23 -2.86
CA ALA A 191 -9.77 9.09 -2.98
C ALA A 191 -10.76 8.91 -1.81
N PHE A 192 -10.95 7.67 -1.33
CA PHE A 192 -11.73 7.41 -0.14
C PHE A 192 -11.11 8.12 1.08
N TYR A 193 -9.81 7.93 1.29
CA TYR A 193 -9.10 8.52 2.43
C TYR A 193 -9.02 10.05 2.36
N LEU A 194 -8.87 10.65 1.17
CA LEU A 194 -8.95 12.10 1.00
C LEU A 194 -10.27 12.66 1.51
N ARG A 195 -11.38 11.99 1.16
CA ARG A 195 -12.73 12.44 1.51
C ARG A 195 -13.07 12.21 2.98
N THR A 196 -12.67 11.08 3.55
CA THR A 196 -13.13 10.66 4.89
C THR A 196 -12.11 10.86 5.99
N GLY A 197 -10.81 10.85 5.65
CA GLY A 197 -9.72 10.75 6.62
C GLY A 197 -9.70 9.43 7.40
N TRP A 198 -10.53 8.44 7.03
CA TRP A 198 -10.69 7.20 7.77
C TRP A 198 -9.78 6.11 7.22
N LEU A 199 -8.70 5.82 7.95
CA LEU A 199 -7.65 4.91 7.46
C LEU A 199 -8.02 3.43 7.61
N TRP A 200 -8.73 3.05 8.68
CA TRP A 200 -9.00 1.64 8.97
C TRP A 200 -9.76 0.88 7.87
N PRO A 201 -10.82 1.42 7.23
CA PRO A 201 -11.46 0.72 6.12
C PRO A 201 -10.53 0.44 4.95
N VAL A 202 -9.56 1.32 4.70
CA VAL A 202 -8.57 1.15 3.62
C VAL A 202 -7.60 0.03 3.99
N VAL A 203 -7.06 0.05 5.22
CA VAL A 203 -6.21 -1.03 5.75
C VAL A 203 -6.92 -2.37 5.64
N PHE A 204 -8.18 -2.45 6.08
CA PHE A 204 -8.93 -3.70 6.01
C PHE A 204 -9.21 -4.14 4.57
N ALA A 205 -9.53 -3.22 3.66
CA ALA A 205 -9.69 -3.52 2.24
C ALA A 205 -8.38 -4.04 1.61
N HIS A 206 -7.24 -3.51 2.03
CA HIS A 206 -5.91 -3.99 1.64
C HIS A 206 -5.67 -5.41 2.15
N MET A 207 -5.93 -5.68 3.43
CA MET A 207 -5.81 -7.03 3.99
C MET A 207 -6.62 -8.07 3.21
N LEU A 208 -7.82 -7.70 2.74
CA LEU A 208 -8.64 -8.55 1.87
C LEU A 208 -8.02 -8.71 0.48
N ALA A 209 -7.49 -7.63 -0.10
CA ALA A 209 -6.81 -7.66 -1.39
C ALA A 209 -5.57 -8.56 -1.39
N ASP A 210 -4.86 -8.66 -0.27
CA ASP A 210 -3.69 -9.55 -0.14
C ASP A 210 -4.08 -10.99 0.16
N THR A 211 -5.19 -11.21 0.88
CA THR A 211 -5.57 -12.56 1.35
C THR A 211 -6.39 -13.33 0.33
N ILE A 212 -7.41 -12.69 -0.25
CA ILE A 212 -8.41 -13.37 -1.08
C ILE A 212 -7.82 -14.01 -2.35
N PRO A 213 -6.81 -13.42 -3.03
CA PRO A 213 -6.21 -14.06 -4.21
C PRO A 213 -5.55 -15.43 -3.94
N PHE A 214 -5.32 -15.81 -2.68
CA PHE A 214 -4.72 -17.09 -2.29
C PHE A 214 -5.73 -18.12 -1.75
N LEU A 215 -7.03 -17.82 -1.80
CA LEU A 215 -8.12 -18.75 -1.45
C LEU A 215 -8.61 -19.53 -2.67
#